data_AF-A0A7C1B0N1-F1
#
_entry.id   AF-A0A7C1B0N1-F1
#
_cell.length_a   1.000
_cell.length_b   1.000
_cell.length_c   1.000
_cell.angle_alpha   90.00
_cell.angle_beta   90.00
_cell.angle_gamma   90.00
#
_symmetry.space_group_name_H-M   'P 1'
#
loop_
_entity.id
_entity.type
_entity.pdbx_description
1 polymer ?
#
loop_
_entity_poly.entity_id
_entity_poly.type
_entity_poly.pdbx_seq_one_letter_code
_entity_poly.pdbx_strand_id
1 'polypeptide(L)'
;MSKTTRRPPVPISVPVTYGDCFKHYTYDQDKVCTPEETVAKFKQKLAEAKLDILTDVRRVDTGRLDIPVYFSICGKEAFEVIRNKKQMGKGCTPAQSQASACMELVERFSFFSFKQNPANFILATYA
;
A
#
# COMPACT_ATOMS: atom_id res chain seq x y z
N MET A 1 17.31 -2.29 16.98
CA MET A 1 16.41 -1.54 16.07
C MET A 1 17.19 -0.38 15.48
N SER A 2 17.57 -0.47 14.20
CA SER A 2 18.28 0.63 13.52
C SER A 2 17.31 1.79 13.36
N LYS A 3 17.54 2.89 14.08
CA LYS A 3 16.83 4.15 13.87
C LYS A 3 17.30 4.69 12.51
N THR A 4 16.57 4.37 11.46
CA THR A 4 16.73 5.08 10.18
C THR A 4 16.31 6.52 10.43
N THR A 5 17.28 7.38 10.74
CA THR A 5 17.11 8.82 10.88
C THR A 5 16.61 9.34 9.54
N ARG A 6 15.29 9.49 9.39
CA ARG A 6 14.70 10.17 8.24
C ARG A 6 15.29 11.58 8.23
N ARG A 7 16.04 11.93 7.18
CA ARG A 7 16.51 13.30 7.00
C ARG A 7 15.28 14.21 7.03
N PRO A 8 15.32 15.34 7.76
CA PRO A 8 14.27 16.33 7.66
C PRO A 8 14.14 16.76 6.19
N PRO A 9 12.90 16.93 5.67
CA PRO A 9 12.71 17.38 4.31
C PRO A 9 13.43 18.71 4.12
N VAL A 10 14.31 18.77 3.10
CA VAL A 10 14.96 20.03 2.72
C VAL A 10 13.84 20.98 2.27
N PRO A 11 13.75 22.21 2.80
CA PRO A 11 12.75 23.16 2.35
C PRO A 11 12.91 23.35 0.85
N ILE A 12 11.85 23.02 0.11
CA ILE A 12 11.85 23.10 -1.34
C ILE A 12 11.88 24.59 -1.69
N SER A 13 13.02 25.07 -2.18
CA SER A 13 13.25 26.48 -2.53
C SER A 13 12.64 26.89 -3.87
N VAL A 14 12.10 25.92 -4.62
CA VAL A 14 11.46 26.12 -5.92
C VAL A 14 9.99 25.67 -5.86
N PRO A 15 9.08 26.31 -6.60
CA PRO A 15 7.70 25.85 -6.72
C PRO A 15 7.65 24.41 -7.28
N VAL A 16 6.85 23.54 -6.67
CA VAL A 16 6.55 22.22 -7.25
C VAL A 16 5.70 22.43 -8.49
N THR A 17 6.20 22.00 -9.65
CA THR A 17 5.44 21.99 -10.90
C THR A 17 4.93 20.58 -11.14
N TYR A 18 3.61 20.43 -11.30
CA TYR A 18 3.00 19.15 -11.62
C TYR A 18 2.89 19.01 -13.14
N GLY A 19 3.25 17.83 -13.66
CA GLY A 19 2.97 17.45 -15.05
C GLY A 19 1.66 16.68 -15.18
N ASP A 20 1.26 16.41 -16.42
CA ASP A 20 0.11 15.56 -16.70
C ASP A 20 0.32 14.12 -16.23
N CYS A 21 -0.76 13.47 -15.79
CA CYS A 21 -0.77 12.09 -15.33
C CYS A 21 -2.00 11.37 -15.90
N PHE A 22 -1.85 10.84 -17.11
CA PHE A 22 -2.94 10.21 -17.84
C PHE A 22 -3.34 8.86 -17.24
N LYS A 23 -4.63 8.51 -17.39
CA LYS A 23 -5.16 7.21 -17.02
C LYS A 23 -4.91 6.24 -18.18
N HIS A 24 -3.99 5.29 -18.00
CA HIS A 24 -3.66 4.28 -19.02
C HIS A 24 -4.37 2.95 -18.80
N TYR A 25 -5.05 2.77 -17.67
CA TYR A 25 -5.93 1.64 -17.41
C TYR A 25 -7.30 2.20 -17.03
N THR A 26 -8.34 1.85 -17.79
CA THR A 26 -9.73 2.31 -17.60
C THR A 26 -10.75 1.18 -17.75
N TYR A 27 -10.29 -0.07 -17.88
CA TYR A 27 -11.18 -1.23 -18.06
C TYR A 27 -12.01 -1.53 -16.80
N ASP A 28 -11.39 -1.43 -15.62
CA ASP A 28 -12.01 -1.69 -14.32
C ASP A 28 -11.99 -0.43 -13.44
N GLN A 29 -10.82 0.20 -13.32
CA GLN A 29 -10.61 1.41 -12.54
C GLN A 29 -9.73 2.40 -13.29
N ASP A 30 -9.87 3.70 -13.02
CA ASP A 30 -9.07 4.76 -13.66
C ASP A 30 -7.68 4.90 -13.02
N LYS A 31 -6.74 4.09 -13.49
CA LYS A 31 -5.36 4.01 -12.98
C LYS A 31 -4.34 4.43 -14.03
N VAL A 32 -3.18 4.86 -13.54
CA VAL A 32 -2.03 5.30 -14.35
C VAL A 32 -1.31 4.11 -14.99
N CYS A 33 -1.41 2.93 -14.38
CA CYS A 33 -0.75 1.70 -14.81
C CYS A 33 -1.71 0.52 -14.63
N THR A 34 -1.38 -0.62 -15.23
CA THR A 34 -2.20 -1.83 -15.10
C THR A 34 -2.14 -2.39 -13.67
N PRO A 35 -3.11 -3.21 -13.25
CA PRO A 35 -3.04 -3.90 -11.97
C PRO A 35 -1.80 -4.81 -11.84
N GLU A 36 -1.37 -5.47 -12.91
CA GLU A 36 -0.16 -6.32 -12.92
C GLU A 36 1.10 -5.48 -12.67
N GLU A 37 1.23 -4.35 -13.37
CA GLU A 37 2.33 -3.41 -13.16
C GLU A 37 2.34 -2.88 -11.72
N THR A 38 1.16 -2.62 -11.16
CA THR A 38 1.02 -2.18 -9.77
C THR A 38 1.56 -3.22 -8.80
N VAL A 39 1.15 -4.49 -8.96
CA VAL A 39 1.62 -5.60 -8.11
C VAL A 39 3.12 -5.84 -8.28
N ALA A 40 3.64 -5.77 -9.51
CA ALA A 40 5.06 -5.93 -9.80
C ALA A 40 5.90 -4.83 -9.13
N LYS A 41 5.51 -3.55 -9.32
CA LYS A 41 6.18 -2.40 -8.67
C LYS A 41 6.11 -2.50 -7.16
N PHE A 42 4.97 -2.91 -6.60
CA PHE A 42 4.81 -3.11 -5.17
C PHE A 42 5.80 -4.16 -4.64
N LYS A 43 5.85 -5.35 -5.23
CA LYS A 43 6.79 -6.41 -4.81
C LYS A 43 8.25 -5.98 -4.94
N GLN A 44 8.60 -5.28 -6.02
CA GLN A 44 9.93 -4.71 -6.20
C GLN A 44 10.26 -3.72 -5.08
N LYS A 45 9.35 -2.81 -4.74
CA LYS A 45 9.56 -1.82 -3.67
C LYS A 45 9.72 -2.46 -2.29
N LEU A 46 9.01 -3.55 -2.01
CA LEU A 46 9.22 -4.30 -0.76
C LEU A 46 10.62 -4.90 -0.67
N ALA A 47 11.11 -5.48 -1.78
CA ALA A 47 12.46 -6.03 -1.84
C ALA A 47 13.53 -4.93 -1.68
N GLU A 48 13.38 -3.81 -2.40
CA GLU A 48 14.28 -2.65 -2.30
C GLU A 48 14.34 -2.07 -0.88
N ALA A 49 13.17 -1.94 -0.23
CA ALA A 49 13.05 -1.40 1.12
C ALA A 49 13.36 -2.43 2.22
N LYS A 50 13.53 -3.72 1.86
CA LYS A 50 13.70 -4.86 2.78
C LYS A 50 12.58 -4.94 3.84
N LEU A 51 11.33 -4.74 3.40
CA LEU A 51 10.15 -4.76 4.26
C LEU A 51 9.45 -6.12 4.24
N ASP A 52 9.26 -6.70 5.42
CA ASP A 52 8.47 -7.93 5.61
C ASP A 52 7.01 -7.61 5.97
N ILE A 53 6.30 -6.99 5.02
CA ILE A 53 4.88 -6.65 5.19
C ILE A 53 3.92 -7.62 4.47
N LEU A 54 4.43 -8.42 3.54
CA LEU A 54 3.64 -9.35 2.73
C LEU A 54 4.26 -10.75 2.73
N THR A 55 3.52 -11.75 3.21
CA THR A 55 3.92 -13.16 3.11
C THR A 55 3.41 -13.82 1.82
N ASP A 56 2.14 -13.61 1.48
CA ASP A 56 1.48 -14.31 0.38
C ASP A 56 0.28 -13.52 -0.15
N VAL A 57 -0.12 -13.78 -1.39
CA VAL A 57 -1.33 -13.22 -2.00
C VAL A 57 -2.07 -14.34 -2.73
N ARG A 58 -3.27 -14.67 -2.25
CA ARG A 58 -4.02 -15.83 -2.76
C ARG A 58 -5.50 -15.52 -3.00
N ARG A 59 -6.06 -16.16 -4.02
CA ARG A 59 -7.47 -16.11 -4.37
C ARG A 59 -8.29 -16.94 -3.36
N VAL A 60 -9.45 -16.43 -2.95
CA VAL A 60 -10.28 -17.02 -1.88
C VAL A 60 -11.79 -17.01 -2.15
N ASP A 61 -12.23 -16.49 -3.30
CA ASP A 61 -13.63 -16.62 -3.70
C ASP A 61 -14.01 -18.07 -3.99
N THR A 62 -15.28 -18.41 -3.72
CA THR A 62 -15.85 -19.75 -3.88
C THR A 62 -16.68 -19.90 -5.16
N GLY A 63 -16.67 -18.90 -6.05
CA GLY A 63 -17.49 -18.89 -7.27
C GLY A 63 -18.98 -18.59 -7.05
N ARG A 64 -19.42 -18.25 -5.83
CA ARG A 64 -20.85 -17.95 -5.57
C ARG A 64 -21.38 -16.75 -6.37
N LEU A 65 -20.53 -15.75 -6.62
CA LEU A 65 -20.88 -14.50 -7.32
C LEU A 65 -20.01 -14.25 -8.56
N ASP A 66 -19.08 -15.16 -8.86
CA ASP A 66 -18.04 -14.97 -9.90
C ASP A 66 -17.23 -13.65 -9.79
N ILE A 67 -17.20 -13.05 -8.60
CA ILE A 67 -16.38 -11.87 -8.29
C ILE A 67 -15.07 -12.37 -7.68
N PRO A 68 -13.90 -12.09 -8.30
CA PRO A 68 -12.61 -12.50 -7.75
C PRO A 68 -12.33 -11.80 -6.42
N VAL A 69 -11.95 -12.56 -5.40
CA VAL A 69 -11.55 -12.04 -4.08
C VAL A 69 -10.19 -12.61 -3.71
N TYR A 70 -9.29 -11.73 -3.26
CA TYR A 70 -7.95 -12.10 -2.83
C TYR A 70 -7.70 -11.72 -1.38
N PHE A 71 -6.90 -12.53 -0.69
CA PHE A 71 -6.24 -12.13 0.55
C PHE A 71 -4.78 -11.78 0.28
N SER A 72 -4.30 -10.69 0.87
CA SER A 72 -2.88 -10.49 1.14
C SER A 72 -2.60 -10.88 2.59
N ILE A 73 -1.73 -11.86 2.80
CA ILE A 73 -1.33 -12.33 4.12
C ILE A 73 -0.24 -11.41 4.66
N CYS A 74 -0.48 -10.85 5.84
CA CYS A 74 0.45 -9.92 6.47
C CYS A 74 1.75 -10.63 6.83
N GLY A 75 2.86 -10.06 6.37
CA GLY A 75 4.21 -10.37 6.87
C GLY A 75 4.38 -9.94 8.33
N LYS A 76 5.55 -10.25 8.89
CA LYS A 76 5.81 -10.03 10.32
C LYS A 76 5.63 -8.56 10.72
N GLU A 77 6.23 -7.64 9.97
CA GLU A 77 6.18 -6.20 10.27
C GLU A 77 4.74 -5.66 10.11
N ALA A 78 4.03 -6.10 9.08
CA ALA A 78 2.63 -5.73 8.91
C ALA A 78 1.75 -6.20 10.07
N PHE A 79 1.96 -7.42 10.56
CA PHE A 79 1.20 -7.94 11.70
C PHE A 79 1.49 -7.16 12.98
N GLU A 80 2.75 -6.81 13.23
CA GLU A 80 3.15 -6.02 14.40
C GLU A 80 2.51 -4.63 14.42
N VAL A 81 2.41 -3.99 13.24
CA VAL A 81 1.84 -2.64 13.09
C VAL A 81 0.32 -2.67 13.02
N ILE A 82 -0.28 -3.52 12.17
CA ILE A 82 -1.71 -3.48 11.85
C ILE A 82 -2.54 -4.33 12.83
N ARG A 83 -1.94 -5.37 13.43
CA ARG A 83 -2.61 -6.36 14.31
C ARG A 83 -3.74 -7.15 13.63
N ASN A 84 -3.71 -7.23 12.31
CA ASN A 84 -4.54 -8.11 11.49
C ASN A 84 -3.65 -9.05 10.68
N LYS A 85 -4.06 -10.31 10.50
CA LYS A 85 -3.32 -11.34 9.77
C LYS A 85 -3.44 -11.24 8.24
N LYS A 86 -4.45 -10.53 7.74
CA LYS A 86 -4.73 -10.43 6.30
C LYS A 86 -5.49 -9.16 5.94
N GLN A 87 -5.35 -8.73 4.69
CA GLN A 87 -6.21 -7.72 4.04
C GLN A 87 -6.97 -8.36 2.88
N MET A 88 -8.05 -7.71 2.44
CA MET A 88 -8.93 -8.23 1.40
C MET A 88 -8.91 -7.34 0.16
N GLY A 89 -8.95 -7.96 -1.01
CA GLY A 89 -9.00 -7.27 -2.29
C GLY A 89 -10.10 -7.80 -3.18
N LYS A 90 -10.72 -6.88 -3.91
CA LYS A 90 -11.77 -7.15 -4.89
C LYS A 90 -11.64 -6.21 -6.10
N GLY A 91 -12.25 -6.62 -7.21
CA GLY A 91 -12.21 -5.99 -8.52
C GLY A 91 -12.98 -6.82 -9.54
N CYS A 92 -13.18 -6.28 -10.74
CA CYS A 92 -13.85 -6.97 -11.83
C CYS A 92 -12.95 -8.04 -12.49
N THR A 93 -11.63 -7.95 -12.31
CA THR A 93 -10.67 -8.95 -12.81
C THR A 93 -9.83 -9.56 -11.68
N PRO A 94 -9.32 -10.81 -11.84
CA PRO A 94 -8.40 -11.40 -10.86
C PRO A 94 -7.17 -10.54 -10.57
N ALA A 95 -6.59 -9.93 -11.60
CA ALA A 95 -5.45 -9.04 -11.46
C ALA A 95 -5.80 -7.79 -10.64
N GLN A 96 -6.95 -7.16 -10.90
CA GLN A 96 -7.41 -6.01 -10.12
C GLN A 96 -7.68 -6.39 -8.67
N SER A 97 -8.32 -7.52 -8.41
CA SER A 97 -8.57 -8.01 -7.04
C SER A 97 -7.27 -8.28 -6.29
N GLN A 98 -6.27 -8.83 -6.97
CA GLN A 98 -4.93 -9.03 -6.40
C GLN A 98 -4.26 -7.70 -6.06
N ALA A 99 -4.28 -6.72 -6.98
CA ALA A 99 -3.75 -5.39 -6.75
C ALA A 99 -4.45 -4.69 -5.58
N SER A 100 -5.78 -4.79 -5.51
CA SER A 100 -6.62 -4.27 -4.44
C SER A 100 -6.18 -4.78 -3.06
N ALA A 101 -5.99 -6.10 -2.92
CA ALA A 101 -5.54 -6.70 -1.65
C ALA A 101 -4.15 -6.18 -1.23
N CYS A 102 -3.23 -6.11 -2.20
CA CYS A 102 -1.88 -5.60 -1.96
C CYS A 102 -1.88 -4.13 -1.54
N MET A 103 -2.67 -3.29 -2.21
CA MET A 103 -2.70 -1.87 -1.92
C MET A 103 -3.43 -1.55 -0.61
N GLU A 104 -4.44 -2.32 -0.22
CA GLU A 104 -5.04 -2.22 1.13
C GLU A 104 -4.01 -2.51 2.23
N LEU A 105 -3.19 -3.55 2.06
CA LEU A 105 -2.08 -3.85 2.98
C LEU A 105 -1.10 -2.69 3.11
N VAL A 106 -0.68 -2.11 1.98
CA VAL A 106 0.23 -0.95 1.97
C VAL A 106 -0.41 0.25 2.65
N GLU A 107 -1.68 0.54 2.37
CA GLU A 107 -2.41 1.65 2.97
C GLU A 107 -2.47 1.50 4.50
N ARG A 108 -2.93 0.34 4.98
CA ARG A 108 -3.07 0.05 6.41
C ARG A 108 -1.71 0.11 7.11
N PHE A 109 -0.69 -0.52 6.53
CA PHE A 109 0.66 -0.48 7.09
C PHE A 109 1.19 0.95 7.18
N SER A 110 1.04 1.73 6.11
CA SER A 110 1.53 3.11 6.04
C SER A 110 0.82 4.00 7.06
N PHE A 111 -0.51 3.92 7.13
CA PHE A 111 -1.32 4.68 8.07
C PHE A 111 -0.96 4.37 9.52
N PHE A 112 -0.95 3.09 9.90
CA PHE A 112 -0.70 2.71 11.28
C PHE A 112 0.77 2.94 11.68
N SER A 113 1.73 2.72 10.78
CA SER A 113 3.13 3.07 11.03
C SER A 113 3.30 4.57 11.26
N PHE A 114 2.58 5.40 10.49
CA PHE A 114 2.59 6.84 10.68
C PHE A 114 1.99 7.23 12.03
N LYS A 115 0.78 6.74 12.32
CA LYS A 115 0.02 7.06 13.54
C LYS A 115 0.74 6.62 14.82
N GLN A 116 1.40 5.46 14.80
CA GLN A 116 2.03 4.89 15.99
C GLN A 116 3.39 5.52 16.32
N ASN A 117 3.92 6.41 15.48
CA ASN A 117 5.17 7.09 15.75
C ASN A 117 4.92 8.53 16.22
N PRO A 118 5.09 8.84 17.54
CA PRO A 118 4.87 10.18 18.07
C PRO A 118 5.73 11.27 17.41
N ALA A 119 6.90 10.90 16.86
CA ALA A 119 7.78 11.85 16.17
C ALA A 119 7.20 12.41 14.86
N ASN A 120 6.11 11.82 14.35
CA ASN A 120 5.38 12.35 13.19
C ASN A 120 4.39 13.47 13.55
N PHE A 121 4.19 13.76 14.83
CA PHE A 121 3.20 14.73 15.30
C PHE A 121 3.87 15.88 16.05
N ILE A 122 3.31 17.09 15.87
CA ILE A 122 3.68 18.27 16.65
C ILE A 122 2.58 18.49 17.67
N LEU A 123 2.92 18.51 18.95
CA LEU A 123 1.99 18.83 20.02
C LEU A 123 1.83 20.35 20.10
N ALA A 124 0.58 20.82 20.07
CA ALA A 124 0.21 22.21 20.26
C ALA A 124 -0.91 22.31 21.30
N THR A 125 -0.97 23.44 22.01
CA THR A 125 -2.08 23.78 22.92
C THR A 125 -2.89 24.93 22.33
N TYR A 126 -4.14 25.09 22.77
CA TYR A 126 -4.94 26.26 22.42
C TYR A 126 -4.34 27.53 23.04
N ALA A 127 -4.62 28.68 22.43
CA ALA A 127 -4.19 30.01 22.88
C ALA A 127 -5.15 30.59 23.92
#